data_AF-A0ABD1NU20-F1
#
_entry.id   AF-A0ABD1NU20-F1
#
_cell.length_a   1.000
_cell.length_b   1.000
_cell.length_c   1.000
_cell.angle_alpha   90.00
_cell.angle_beta   90.00
_cell.angle_gamma   90.00
#
_symmetry.space_group_name_H-M   'P 1'
#
loop_
_entity.id
_entity.type
_entity.pdbx_description
1 polymer ?
#
loop_
_entity_poly.entity_id
_entity_poly.type
_entity_poly.pdbx_seq_one_letter_code
_entity_poly.pdbx_strand_id
1 'polypeptide(L)'
;MASRFTSHLLLRHRRHPQHQPLSLLRRHFTNTSTTVLPKPHPLYSLLKPHEPPIITHLRQASIPFNLRFLSTRPYRANKPDIGARARQLQNRRLWTYALTFSCIAGFIVIVLNQFQDQLVFYITPTDALQKYNSNPGKSKFRLGGLVLENSVAQLPSSPETQFVITDLITDILVKYEGSLPDLFREGHSVVVEGFIKPFDEEIRKKEEGILRNSNKLGITEKARSLECYFSATEVLAKHDEKYMPAEVATAIEKNKKKLIEEEKSRGEALYNAKPATNSDSATA
;
A
#
# COMPACT_ATOMS: atom_id res chain seq x y z
N MET A 1 34.10 -28.13 -66.95
CA MET A 1 33.46 -27.72 -68.22
C MET A 1 32.02 -27.31 -67.92
N ALA A 2 31.63 -26.09 -68.31
CA ALA A 2 30.26 -25.53 -68.35
C ALA A 2 29.55 -25.40 -66.97
N SER A 3 28.66 -24.44 -66.66
CA SER A 3 27.88 -23.47 -67.43
C SER A 3 27.37 -22.41 -66.42
N ARG A 4 27.72 -21.12 -66.52
CA ARG A 4 26.95 -19.98 -67.10
C ARG A 4 25.68 -19.52 -66.35
N PHE A 5 25.49 -18.19 -66.45
CA PHE A 5 24.31 -17.33 -66.22
C PHE A 5 24.17 -16.71 -64.82
N THR A 6 24.62 -15.46 -64.54
CA THR A 6 24.05 -14.14 -64.93
C THR A 6 22.52 -14.14 -64.93
N SER A 7 21.81 -13.27 -64.19
CA SER A 7 21.64 -11.85 -64.52
C SER A 7 20.69 -11.14 -63.52
N HIS A 8 20.74 -9.80 -63.50
CA HIS A 8 19.65 -8.85 -63.18
C HIS A 8 19.20 -8.75 -61.69
N LEU A 9 18.88 -7.60 -61.08
CA LEU A 9 18.61 -6.24 -61.56
C LEU A 9 18.72 -5.25 -60.38
N LEU A 10 19.09 -4.02 -60.73
CA LEU A 10 19.03 -2.73 -60.00
C LEU A 10 17.65 -2.47 -59.33
N LEU A 11 17.50 -1.65 -58.27
CA LEU A 11 17.58 -0.17 -58.26
C LEU A 11 17.58 0.32 -56.79
N ARG A 12 18.53 1.17 -56.36
CA ARG A 12 18.56 2.65 -56.46
C ARG A 12 17.74 3.34 -55.34
N HIS A 13 18.38 3.74 -54.24
CA HIS A 13 18.92 5.09 -53.97
C HIS A 13 17.87 6.21 -53.84
N ARG A 14 17.68 6.77 -52.64
CA ARG A 14 17.48 8.21 -52.44
C ARG A 14 17.77 8.67 -51.00
N ARG A 15 18.49 9.78 -50.90
CA ARG A 15 18.99 10.46 -49.70
C ARG A 15 18.07 11.62 -49.25
N HIS A 16 18.30 12.05 -48.01
CA HIS A 16 18.13 13.40 -47.41
C HIS A 16 16.72 13.91 -47.04
N PRO A 17 16.57 14.97 -46.20
CA PRO A 17 17.44 15.57 -45.15
C PRO A 17 16.67 15.99 -43.84
N GLN A 18 17.40 16.68 -42.93
CA GLN A 18 16.97 17.42 -41.72
C GLN A 18 15.80 18.41 -41.91
N HIS A 19 15.00 18.65 -40.85
CA HIS A 19 14.85 19.91 -40.09
C HIS A 19 13.55 19.96 -39.24
N GLN A 20 13.66 20.49 -38.02
CA GLN A 20 12.55 20.93 -37.14
C GLN A 20 11.85 22.19 -37.73
N PRO A 21 10.63 22.59 -37.32
CA PRO A 21 10.46 23.37 -36.06
C PRO A 21 9.12 23.22 -35.29
N LEU A 22 9.20 23.57 -34.01
CA LEU A 22 8.24 24.22 -33.10
C LEU A 22 6.74 24.30 -33.49
N SER A 23 5.87 23.77 -32.64
CA SER A 23 4.63 24.47 -32.24
C SER A 23 4.13 24.00 -30.87
N LEU A 24 3.77 25.01 -30.08
CA LEU A 24 3.26 24.97 -28.72
C LEU A 24 1.85 24.35 -28.69
N LEU A 25 1.54 23.49 -27.72
CA LEU A 25 0.24 23.57 -27.04
C LEU A 25 0.26 22.88 -25.68
N ARG A 26 0.45 23.72 -24.67
CA ARG A 26 0.14 23.51 -23.26
C ARG A 26 -1.37 23.37 -23.09
N ARG A 27 -1.85 22.29 -22.47
CA ARG A 27 -3.20 22.24 -21.86
C ARG A 27 -3.13 21.56 -20.50
N HIS A 28 -3.17 22.40 -19.47
CA HIS A 28 -3.58 22.05 -18.12
C HIS A 28 -5.11 22.01 -18.10
N PHE A 29 -5.68 20.91 -17.60
CA PHE A 29 -7.07 20.86 -17.18
C PHE A 29 -7.15 21.31 -15.72
N THR A 30 -7.76 22.46 -15.48
CA THR A 30 -8.26 22.87 -14.16
C THR A 30 -9.74 23.18 -14.32
N ASN A 31 -10.58 22.42 -13.63
CA ASN A 31 -12.03 22.64 -13.57
C ASN A 31 -12.33 23.81 -12.62
N THR A 32 -12.99 24.85 -13.13
CA THR A 32 -13.66 25.88 -12.34
C THR A 32 -15.08 26.07 -12.89
N SER A 33 -16.08 25.75 -12.07
CA SER A 33 -17.50 25.96 -12.38
C SER A 33 -17.88 27.40 -12.00
N THR A 34 -18.35 28.19 -12.97
CA THR A 34 -18.98 29.50 -12.77
C THR A 34 -20.40 29.44 -13.32
N THR A 35 -21.39 29.64 -12.45
CA THR A 35 -22.82 29.65 -12.79
C THR A 35 -23.24 31.06 -13.20
N VAL A 36 -23.72 31.21 -14.43
CA VAL A 36 -24.23 32.46 -15.00
C VAL A 36 -25.77 32.48 -14.92
N LEU A 37 -26.25 33.63 -14.46
CA LEU A 37 -27.63 34.12 -14.37
C LEU A 37 -28.31 34.24 -15.76
N PRO A 38 -29.61 33.93 -15.91
CA PRO A 38 -30.41 34.46 -17.01
C PRO A 38 -31.34 35.63 -16.59
N LYS A 39 -31.50 36.56 -17.54
CA LYS A 39 -32.30 37.81 -17.52
C LYS A 39 -33.67 37.57 -18.25
N PRO A 40 -34.57 38.57 -18.42
CA PRO A 40 -35.98 38.46 -18.07
C PRO A 40 -36.94 38.53 -19.28
N HIS A 41 -38.24 38.32 -19.04
CA HIS A 41 -39.30 38.65 -20.00
C HIS A 41 -40.32 39.65 -19.41
N PRO A 42 -40.78 40.63 -20.20
CA PRO A 42 -41.86 41.55 -19.86
C PRO A 42 -43.16 41.14 -20.57
N LEU A 43 -44.33 41.45 -19.99
CA LEU A 43 -45.52 41.77 -20.78
C LEU A 43 -46.42 42.78 -20.04
N TYR A 44 -46.89 43.72 -20.84
CA TYR A 44 -47.66 44.92 -20.58
C TYR A 44 -49.08 44.66 -20.04
N SER A 45 -49.66 45.65 -19.34
CA SER A 45 -51.05 46.15 -19.54
C SER A 45 -51.50 46.95 -18.32
N LEU A 46 -52.26 48.05 -18.37
CA LEU A 46 -52.56 49.12 -19.32
C LEU A 46 -53.54 50.05 -18.52
N LEU A 47 -53.30 51.37 -18.56
CA LEU A 47 -54.24 52.49 -18.31
C LEU A 47 -55.08 52.53 -16.99
N LYS A 48 -54.83 53.40 -15.99
CA LYS A 48 -55.10 54.87 -15.91
C LYS A 48 -56.61 55.22 -15.86
N PRO A 49 -57.07 56.36 -15.27
CA PRO A 49 -56.93 56.91 -13.91
C PRO A 49 -58.29 57.38 -13.31
N HIS A 50 -58.23 58.06 -12.16
CA HIS A 50 -58.98 59.29 -11.78
C HIS A 50 -59.82 59.18 -10.48
N GLU A 51 -59.36 59.94 -9.48
CA GLU A 51 -59.99 60.44 -8.25
C GLU A 51 -61.37 61.13 -8.50
N PRO A 52 -62.23 61.50 -7.51
CA PRO A 52 -61.89 62.21 -6.28
C PRO A 52 -62.75 61.83 -5.04
N PRO A 53 -62.55 62.49 -3.87
CA PRO A 53 -62.95 62.01 -2.55
C PRO A 53 -64.28 62.61 -2.08
N ILE A 54 -64.87 62.10 -0.98
CA ILE A 54 -65.62 62.88 0.03
C ILE A 54 -65.96 62.03 1.28
N ILE A 55 -65.73 62.69 2.41
CA ILE A 55 -65.94 62.43 3.85
C ILE A 55 -67.46 62.22 4.14
N THR A 56 -67.97 61.35 5.03
CA THR A 56 -68.14 61.41 6.51
C THR A 56 -69.07 60.20 6.86
N HIS A 57 -68.96 59.45 7.96
CA HIS A 57 -69.43 59.77 9.31
C HIS A 57 -69.15 58.59 10.29
N LEU A 58 -68.66 58.95 11.49
CA LEU A 58 -69.03 58.47 12.84
C LEU A 58 -69.30 56.98 13.13
N ARG A 59 -68.41 56.36 13.91
CA ARG A 59 -68.69 55.78 15.26
C ARG A 59 -67.39 55.21 15.85
N GLN A 60 -66.75 55.88 16.81
CA GLN A 60 -66.98 55.74 18.25
C GLN A 60 -66.53 54.37 18.80
N ALA A 61 -65.25 54.29 19.16
CA ALA A 61 -64.76 53.37 20.17
C ALA A 61 -63.79 54.14 21.07
N SER A 62 -64.32 54.57 22.21
CA SER A 62 -63.58 55.09 23.35
C SER A 62 -62.61 54.03 23.87
N ILE A 63 -61.31 54.25 23.72
CA ILE A 63 -60.31 53.58 24.56
C ILE A 63 -59.71 54.67 25.44
N PRO A 64 -59.87 54.59 26.77
CA PRO A 64 -59.39 55.64 27.66
C PRO A 64 -57.87 55.70 27.65
N PHE A 65 -57.38 56.92 27.50
CA PHE A 65 -56.07 57.40 27.92
C PHE A 65 -55.57 56.64 29.16
N ASN A 66 -54.57 55.78 28.96
CA ASN A 66 -53.59 55.47 29.99
C ASN A 66 -52.23 55.95 29.49
N LEU A 67 -52.01 57.26 29.65
CA LEU A 67 -50.68 57.83 29.74
C LEU A 67 -49.99 57.22 30.97
N ARG A 68 -49.31 56.08 30.80
CA ARG A 68 -48.33 55.59 31.78
C ARG A 68 -46.95 55.62 31.15
N PHE A 69 -46.31 56.77 31.37
CA PHE A 69 -44.89 56.99 31.48
C PHE A 69 -44.02 56.41 30.35
N LEU A 70 -43.55 57.31 29.48
CA LEU A 70 -42.22 57.20 28.91
C LEU A 70 -41.21 57.01 30.05
N SER A 71 -40.95 55.75 30.40
CA SER A 71 -39.78 55.36 31.16
C SER A 71 -38.60 55.46 30.20
N THR A 72 -38.16 56.69 29.95
CA THR A 72 -36.78 56.93 29.54
C THR A 72 -35.92 56.58 30.74
N ARG A 73 -35.74 55.28 31.00
CA ARG A 73 -34.61 54.84 31.83
C ARG A 73 -33.38 55.45 31.15
N PRO A 74 -32.61 56.32 31.82
CA PRO A 74 -31.37 56.80 31.24
C PRO A 74 -30.57 55.55 30.89
N TYR A 75 -30.17 55.43 29.63
CA TYR A 75 -29.27 54.37 29.20
C TYR A 75 -28.03 54.52 30.07
N ARG A 76 -27.92 53.71 31.13
CA ARG A 76 -26.79 53.77 32.04
C ARG A 76 -25.60 53.42 31.17
N ALA A 77 -24.77 54.43 30.89
CA ALA A 77 -23.55 54.22 30.14
C ALA A 77 -22.71 53.23 30.95
N ASN A 78 -22.76 51.96 30.57
CA ASN A 78 -21.93 50.94 31.15
C ASN A 78 -20.50 51.41 30.87
N LYS A 79 -19.77 51.80 31.91
CA LYS A 79 -18.34 52.10 31.79
C LYS A 79 -17.74 50.86 31.15
N PRO A 80 -17.12 50.96 29.96
CA PRO A 80 -16.57 49.78 29.31
C PRO A 80 -15.53 49.21 30.26
N ASP A 81 -15.76 48.00 30.76
CA ASP A 81 -14.77 47.30 31.58
C ASP A 81 -13.57 46.97 30.69
N ILE A 82 -12.60 47.88 30.69
CA ILE A 82 -11.37 47.79 29.90
C ILE A 82 -10.65 46.48 30.24
N GLY A 83 -10.68 46.08 31.52
CA GLY A 83 -10.13 44.80 31.99
C GLY A 83 -10.86 43.56 31.44
N ALA A 84 -12.19 43.61 31.28
CA ALA A 84 -12.95 42.50 30.72
C ALA A 84 -12.67 42.32 29.21
N ARG A 85 -12.62 43.43 28.45
CA ARG A 85 -12.26 43.40 27.02
C ARG A 85 -10.80 43.01 26.78
N ALA A 86 -9.87 43.42 27.65
CA ALA A 86 -8.46 43.04 27.57
C ALA A 86 -8.26 41.53 27.74
N ARG A 87 -8.92 40.91 28.72
CA ARG A 87 -8.90 39.45 28.92
C ARG A 87 -9.53 38.68 27.74
N GLN A 88 -10.60 39.21 27.14
CA GLN A 88 -11.22 38.61 25.96
C GLN A 88 -10.28 38.58 24.74
N LEU A 89 -9.46 39.61 24.52
CA LEU A 89 -8.47 39.63 23.42
C LEU A 89 -7.33 38.64 23.66
N GLN A 90 -6.89 38.48 24.91
CA GLN A 90 -5.87 37.49 25.28
C GLN A 90 -6.37 36.05 25.07
N ASN A 91 -7.59 35.75 25.49
CA ASN A 91 -8.18 34.41 25.31
C ASN A 91 -8.41 34.08 23.83
N ARG A 92 -8.86 35.04 23.02
CA ARG A 92 -9.04 34.83 21.56
C ARG A 92 -7.72 34.46 20.87
N ARG A 93 -6.62 35.11 21.23
CA ARG A 93 -5.28 34.79 20.71
C ARG A 93 -4.80 33.41 21.18
N LEU A 94 -5.07 33.06 22.43
CA LEU A 94 -4.74 31.74 22.96
C LEU A 94 -5.50 30.63 22.22
N TRP A 95 -6.80 30.82 21.96
CA TRP A 95 -7.59 29.87 21.17
C TRP A 95 -7.12 29.75 19.72
N THR A 96 -6.70 30.85 19.08
CA THR A 96 -6.13 30.76 17.74
C THR A 96 -4.83 29.97 17.73
N TYR A 97 -3.95 30.17 18.72
CA TYR A 97 -2.71 29.41 18.80
C TYR A 97 -2.95 27.94 19.11
N ALA A 98 -3.85 27.64 20.04
CA ALA A 98 -4.25 26.26 20.37
C ALA A 98 -4.81 25.53 19.15
N LEU A 99 -5.66 26.19 18.34
CA LEU A 99 -6.19 25.63 17.11
C LEU A 99 -5.07 25.37 16.09
N THR A 100 -4.18 26.34 15.87
CA THR A 100 -3.07 26.16 14.92
C THR A 100 -2.12 25.04 15.34
N PHE A 101 -1.78 24.96 16.64
CA PHE A 101 -0.93 23.91 17.16
C PHE A 101 -1.60 22.53 17.05
N SER A 102 -2.89 22.44 17.33
CA SER A 102 -3.68 21.22 17.15
C SER A 102 -3.70 20.76 15.69
N CYS A 103 -3.90 21.67 14.73
CA CYS A 103 -3.84 21.35 13.31
C CYS A 103 -2.45 20.84 12.89
N ILE A 104 -1.38 21.48 13.34
CA ILE A 104 0.00 21.06 13.04
C ILE A 104 0.28 19.68 13.65
N ALA A 105 -0.07 19.47 14.92
CA ALA A 105 0.10 18.19 15.59
C ALA A 105 -0.69 17.07 14.89
N GLY A 106 -1.94 17.32 14.52
CA GLY A 106 -2.77 16.39 13.76
C GLY A 106 -2.16 16.05 12.40
N PHE A 107 -1.63 17.04 11.67
CA PHE A 107 -0.96 16.80 10.40
C PHE A 107 0.28 15.91 10.54
N ILE A 108 1.13 16.16 11.55
CA ILE A 108 2.31 15.33 11.83
C ILE A 108 1.89 13.89 12.12
N VAL A 109 0.86 13.68 12.95
CA VAL A 109 0.36 12.32 13.27
C VAL A 109 -0.14 11.59 12.02
N ILE A 110 -0.89 12.27 11.15
CA ILE A 110 -1.39 11.68 9.90
C ILE A 110 -0.23 11.33 8.96
N VAL A 111 0.74 12.23 8.80
CA VAL A 111 1.91 11.98 7.94
C VAL A 111 2.76 10.83 8.46
N LEU A 112 2.99 10.76 9.78
CA LEU A 112 3.76 9.67 10.38
C LEU A 112 3.05 8.32 10.22
N ASN A 113 1.74 8.28 10.38
CA ASN A 113 0.94 7.06 10.17
C ASN A 113 1.00 6.62 8.69
N GLN A 114 0.78 7.54 7.75
CA GLN A 114 0.86 7.26 6.31
C GLN A 114 2.26 6.84 5.86
N PHE A 115 3.31 7.36 6.48
CA PHE A 115 4.68 7.00 6.15
C PHE A 115 5.03 5.58 6.61
N GLN A 116 4.54 5.14 7.77
CA GLN A 116 4.76 3.78 8.28
C GLN A 116 4.20 2.72 7.33
N ASP A 117 3.08 3.00 6.66
CA ASP A 117 2.45 2.10 5.68
C ASP A 117 3.26 1.95 4.37
N GLN A 118 4.18 2.88 4.07
CA GLN A 118 4.99 2.86 2.85
C GLN A 118 6.39 2.25 3.03
N LEU A 119 6.77 1.88 4.26
CA LEU A 119 8.10 1.32 4.52
C LEU A 119 8.13 -0.17 4.15
N VAL A 120 8.75 -0.48 3.02
CA VAL A 120 8.96 -1.87 2.57
C VAL A 120 10.31 -2.36 3.08
N PHE A 121 10.28 -3.14 4.16
CA PHE A 121 11.48 -3.76 4.76
C PHE A 121 11.86 -5.05 4.05
N TYR A 122 13.17 -5.32 3.97
CA TYR A 122 13.69 -6.61 3.52
C TYR A 122 13.80 -7.55 4.71
N ILE A 123 13.14 -8.70 4.64
CA ILE A 123 13.12 -9.67 5.74
C ILE A 123 13.27 -11.10 5.21
N THR A 124 13.81 -11.99 6.03
CA THR A 124 13.89 -13.41 5.70
C THR A 124 12.60 -14.15 6.03
N PRO A 125 12.38 -15.36 5.46
CA PRO A 125 11.33 -16.27 5.88
C PRO A 125 11.19 -16.46 7.39
N THR A 126 12.26 -16.75 8.13
CA THR A 126 12.19 -16.88 9.60
C THR A 126 11.68 -15.60 10.26
N ASP A 127 12.24 -14.45 9.90
CA ASP A 127 11.88 -13.17 10.51
C ASP A 127 10.43 -12.77 10.17
N ALA A 128 9.99 -13.09 8.95
CA ALA A 128 8.62 -12.83 8.50
C ALA A 128 7.59 -13.60 9.33
N LEU A 129 7.86 -14.88 9.63
CA LEU A 129 6.98 -15.70 10.46
C LEU A 129 6.95 -15.20 11.91
N GLN A 130 8.10 -14.85 12.49
CA GLN A 130 8.16 -14.30 13.84
C GLN A 130 7.40 -12.97 13.95
N LYS A 131 7.54 -12.11 12.92
CA LYS A 131 6.85 -10.82 12.86
C LYS A 131 5.33 -11.00 12.73
N TYR A 132 4.90 -11.98 11.93
CA TYR A 132 3.49 -12.34 11.79
C TYR A 132 2.89 -12.81 13.12
N ASN A 133 3.58 -13.68 13.86
CA ASN A 133 3.13 -14.16 15.17
C ASN A 133 3.00 -13.04 16.20
N SER A 134 3.88 -12.03 16.11
CA SER A 134 3.86 -10.88 17.03
C SER A 134 2.79 -9.84 16.65
N ASN A 135 2.57 -9.64 15.36
CA ASN A 135 1.59 -8.70 14.82
C ASN A 135 0.98 -9.28 13.52
N PRO A 136 -0.26 -9.80 13.56
CA PRO A 136 -0.96 -10.23 12.35
C PRO A 136 -1.29 -8.99 11.51
N GLY A 137 -0.36 -8.60 10.65
CA GLY A 137 -0.26 -7.24 10.15
C GLY A 137 -0.34 -7.13 8.64
N LYS A 138 -1.28 -6.31 8.17
CA LYS A 138 -1.55 -5.87 6.78
C LYS A 138 -0.38 -5.10 6.12
N SER A 139 0.83 -5.16 6.65
CA SER A 139 1.98 -4.44 6.14
C SER A 139 2.59 -5.21 4.98
N LYS A 140 2.95 -4.48 3.91
CA LYS A 140 3.70 -5.05 2.79
C LYS A 140 5.17 -5.17 3.17
N PHE A 141 5.81 -6.27 2.80
CA PHE A 141 7.26 -6.44 3.00
C PHE A 141 7.90 -7.14 1.81
N ARG A 142 9.22 -6.98 1.71
CA ARG A 142 10.08 -7.65 0.75
C ARG A 142 10.67 -8.88 1.42
N LEU A 143 10.13 -10.04 1.09
CA LEU A 143 10.65 -11.33 1.52
C LEU A 143 11.84 -11.69 0.64
N GLY A 144 13.03 -11.78 1.23
CA GLY A 144 14.26 -12.20 0.54
C GLY A 144 14.69 -13.60 0.97
N GLY A 145 15.04 -14.45 0.01
CA GLY A 145 15.55 -15.79 0.29
C GLY A 145 15.95 -16.54 -0.97
N LEU A 146 16.23 -17.83 -0.81
CA LEU A 146 16.57 -18.73 -1.91
C LEU A 146 15.29 -19.44 -2.38
N VAL A 147 15.13 -19.58 -3.70
CA VAL A 147 14.06 -20.40 -4.26
C VAL A 147 14.44 -21.87 -4.11
N LEU A 148 13.55 -22.67 -3.52
CA LEU A 148 13.79 -24.10 -3.35
C LEU A 148 13.71 -24.83 -4.69
N GLU A 149 14.59 -25.81 -4.89
CA GLU A 149 14.61 -26.67 -6.08
C GLU A 149 13.35 -27.53 -6.22
N ASN A 150 12.87 -27.69 -7.45
CA ASN A 150 11.64 -28.40 -7.82
C ASN A 150 10.37 -27.92 -7.09
N SER A 151 10.39 -26.70 -6.54
CA SER A 151 9.26 -26.13 -5.80
C SER A 151 8.32 -25.30 -6.68
N VAL A 152 8.75 -24.95 -7.89
CA VAL A 152 8.02 -24.04 -8.78
C VAL A 152 6.92 -24.80 -9.53
N ALA A 153 5.66 -24.50 -9.22
CA ALA A 153 4.49 -25.00 -9.92
C ALA A 153 3.65 -23.86 -10.50
N GLN A 154 3.31 -23.98 -11.77
CA GLN A 154 2.31 -23.13 -12.39
C GLN A 154 1.02 -23.92 -12.56
N LEU A 155 -0.12 -23.35 -12.14
CA LEU A 155 -1.40 -24.02 -12.28
C LEU A 155 -1.88 -23.90 -13.74
N PRO A 156 -2.26 -24.99 -14.43
CA PRO A 156 -2.64 -24.93 -15.84
C PRO A 156 -3.98 -24.20 -16.09
N SER A 157 -4.76 -23.96 -15.04
CA SER A 157 -6.09 -23.34 -15.11
C SER A 157 -6.09 -21.84 -14.74
N SER A 158 -5.07 -21.36 -14.00
CA SER A 158 -4.95 -19.97 -13.57
C SER A 158 -3.54 -19.43 -13.81
N PRO A 159 -3.34 -18.11 -13.99
CA PRO A 159 -2.01 -17.50 -14.09
C PRO A 159 -1.26 -17.47 -12.74
N GLU A 160 -1.64 -18.33 -11.80
CA GLU A 160 -1.03 -18.43 -10.48
C GLU A 160 0.17 -19.37 -10.53
N THR A 161 1.30 -18.84 -10.07
CA THR A 161 2.54 -19.58 -9.87
C THR A 161 2.83 -19.68 -8.39
N GLN A 162 3.17 -20.88 -7.95
CA GLN A 162 3.48 -21.22 -6.57
C GLN A 162 4.93 -21.67 -6.51
N PHE A 163 5.67 -21.22 -5.50
CA PHE A 163 7.04 -21.65 -5.27
C PHE A 163 7.39 -21.46 -3.80
N VAL A 164 8.46 -22.11 -3.34
CA VAL A 164 8.88 -22.03 -1.94
C VAL A 164 10.14 -21.19 -1.82
N ILE A 165 10.15 -20.24 -0.89
CA ILE A 165 11.34 -19.47 -0.52
C ILE A 165 11.85 -19.97 0.82
N THR A 166 13.17 -20.17 0.91
CA THR A 166 13.86 -20.63 2.11
C THR A 166 15.03 -19.72 2.50
N ASP A 167 15.30 -19.62 3.79
CA ASP A 167 16.53 -19.06 4.36
C ASP A 167 17.43 -20.15 4.96
N LEU A 168 17.27 -21.40 4.49
CA LEU A 168 17.89 -22.63 4.97
C LEU A 168 17.31 -23.19 6.28
N ILE A 169 16.58 -22.38 7.06
CA ILE A 169 15.94 -22.83 8.31
C ILE A 169 14.45 -23.03 8.09
N THR A 170 13.79 -21.98 7.60
CA THR A 170 12.33 -21.88 7.44
C THR A 170 11.97 -21.76 5.96
N ASP A 171 10.94 -22.50 5.58
CA ASP A 171 10.44 -22.55 4.20
C ASP A 171 9.03 -21.96 4.17
N ILE A 172 8.79 -20.95 3.33
CA ILE A 172 7.47 -20.31 3.17
C ILE A 172 6.94 -20.53 1.76
N LEU A 173 5.67 -20.95 1.66
CA LEU A 173 4.97 -21.03 0.38
C LEU A 173 4.61 -19.63 -0.12
N VAL A 174 5.04 -19.31 -1.33
CA VAL A 174 4.75 -18.05 -2.02
C VAL A 174 3.78 -18.31 -3.16
N LYS A 175 2.71 -17.50 -3.22
CA LYS A 175 1.74 -17.49 -4.32
C LYS A 175 1.84 -16.18 -5.05
N TYR A 176 2.15 -16.26 -6.34
CA TYR A 176 2.28 -15.10 -7.21
C TYR A 176 1.31 -15.21 -8.38
N GLU A 177 0.57 -14.14 -8.64
CA GLU A 177 -0.29 -14.04 -9.82
C GLU A 177 0.46 -13.26 -10.91
N GLY A 178 0.77 -13.92 -12.02
CA GLY A 178 1.50 -13.32 -13.12
C GLY A 178 2.60 -14.21 -13.70
N SER A 179 3.33 -13.65 -14.65
CA SER A 179 4.48 -14.31 -15.28
C SER A 179 5.74 -14.04 -14.45
N LEU A 180 6.49 -15.10 -14.14
CA LEU A 180 7.78 -14.96 -13.46
C LEU A 180 8.80 -14.27 -14.38
N PRO A 181 9.70 -13.43 -13.85
CA PRO A 181 10.78 -12.82 -14.64
C PRO A 181 11.69 -13.87 -15.28
N ASP A 182 12.27 -13.58 -16.45
CA ASP A 182 13.16 -14.50 -17.17
C ASP A 182 14.38 -14.96 -16.34
N LEU A 183 14.85 -14.11 -15.42
CA LEU A 183 16.00 -14.40 -14.55
C LEU A 183 15.63 -15.28 -13.34
N PHE A 184 14.34 -15.56 -13.12
CA PHE A 184 13.90 -16.41 -12.03
C PHE A 184 14.32 -17.85 -12.30
N ARG A 185 15.07 -18.43 -11.35
CA ARG A 185 15.56 -19.80 -11.39
C ARG A 185 15.52 -20.39 -9.99
N GLU A 186 15.31 -21.69 -9.92
CA GLU A 186 15.44 -22.45 -8.69
C GLU A 186 16.89 -22.41 -8.17
N GLY A 187 17.07 -22.52 -6.86
CA GLY A 187 18.38 -22.42 -6.19
C GLY A 187 18.97 -21.01 -6.12
N HIS A 188 18.35 -20.01 -6.75
CA HIS A 188 18.85 -18.64 -6.80
C HIS A 188 18.15 -17.74 -5.77
N SER A 189 18.82 -16.65 -5.40
CA SER A 189 18.26 -15.62 -4.54
C SER A 189 17.15 -14.84 -5.26
N VAL A 190 16.01 -14.71 -4.60
CA VAL A 190 14.87 -13.93 -5.08
C VAL A 190 14.41 -12.98 -3.98
N VAL A 191 13.87 -11.84 -4.39
CA VAL A 191 13.12 -10.95 -3.50
C VAL A 191 11.69 -10.87 -3.99
N VAL A 192 10.74 -11.05 -3.09
CA VAL A 192 9.32 -11.01 -3.41
C VAL A 192 8.62 -10.00 -2.54
N GLU A 193 7.80 -9.15 -3.14
CA GLU A 193 7.05 -8.12 -2.44
C GLU A 193 5.58 -8.52 -2.27
N GLY A 194 5.05 -8.49 -1.05
CA GLY A 194 3.71 -8.99 -0.79
C GLY A 194 3.29 -8.93 0.68
N PHE A 195 2.29 -9.75 1.02
CA PHE A 195 1.69 -9.85 2.36
C PHE A 195 1.64 -11.32 2.82
N ILE A 196 1.88 -11.59 4.10
CA ILE A 196 1.55 -12.89 4.69
C ILE A 196 0.03 -12.95 4.91
N LYS A 197 -0.58 -14.05 4.47
CA LYS A 197 -2.00 -14.37 4.71
C LYS A 197 -2.09 -15.72 5.44
N PRO A 198 -3.04 -15.87 6.37
CA PRO A 198 -3.34 -17.18 6.93
C PRO A 198 -3.90 -18.12 5.86
N PHE A 199 -3.69 -19.42 6.00
CA PHE A 199 -4.41 -20.40 5.20
C PHE A 199 -5.85 -20.51 5.70
N ASP A 200 -6.80 -20.09 4.87
CA ASP A 200 -8.19 -20.45 5.09
C ASP A 200 -8.39 -21.93 4.73
N GLU A 201 -9.16 -22.68 5.53
CA GLU A 201 -9.41 -24.13 5.39
C GLU A 201 -9.90 -24.54 3.97
N GLU A 202 -10.55 -23.63 3.24
CA GLU A 202 -10.98 -23.85 1.86
C GLU A 202 -9.81 -23.91 0.87
N ILE A 203 -8.80 -23.07 1.08
CA ILE A 203 -7.57 -23.03 0.27
C ILE A 203 -6.77 -24.29 0.54
N ARG A 204 -6.66 -24.68 1.81
CA ARG A 204 -5.97 -25.90 2.24
C ARG A 204 -6.56 -27.15 1.55
N LYS A 205 -7.89 -27.30 1.53
CA LYS A 205 -8.55 -28.42 0.83
C LYS A 205 -8.34 -28.40 -0.68
N LYS A 206 -8.37 -27.22 -1.31
CA LYS A 206 -8.12 -27.07 -2.74
C LYS A 206 -6.68 -27.47 -3.10
N GLU A 207 -5.72 -27.10 -2.26
CA GLU A 207 -4.30 -27.48 -2.42
C GLU A 207 -4.05 -28.95 -2.16
N GLU A 208 -4.57 -29.52 -1.07
CA GLU A 208 -4.47 -30.95 -0.79
C GLU A 208 -5.10 -31.79 -1.91
N GLY A 209 -6.18 -31.31 -2.54
CA GLY A 209 -6.82 -31.96 -3.69
C GLY A 209 -6.00 -31.91 -4.98
N ILE A 210 -5.29 -30.81 -5.24
CA ILE A 210 -4.37 -30.67 -6.39
C ILE A 210 -3.10 -31.52 -6.15
N LEU A 211 -2.61 -31.57 -4.90
CA LEU A 211 -1.35 -32.21 -4.53
C LEU A 211 -1.44 -33.73 -4.35
N ARG A 212 -2.63 -34.29 -4.10
CA ARG A 212 -2.83 -35.76 -4.02
C ARG A 212 -2.42 -36.51 -5.30
N ASN A 213 -2.43 -35.83 -6.44
CA ASN A 213 -2.02 -36.40 -7.73
C ASN A 213 -0.60 -35.99 -8.16
N SER A 214 0.08 -35.15 -7.38
CA SER A 214 1.43 -34.65 -7.68
C SER A 214 2.40 -35.01 -6.55
N ASN A 215 2.80 -36.28 -6.46
CA ASN A 215 4.00 -36.70 -5.72
C ASN A 215 5.31 -36.11 -6.33
N LYS A 216 5.21 -35.04 -7.13
CA LYS A 216 6.25 -34.51 -8.00
C LYS A 216 6.70 -33.10 -7.63
N LEU A 217 5.97 -32.41 -6.73
CA LEU A 217 6.32 -31.05 -6.35
C LEU A 217 7.07 -31.05 -5.03
N GLY A 218 8.32 -30.59 -5.05
CA GLY A 218 9.27 -30.54 -3.93
C GLY A 218 8.90 -29.51 -2.86
N ILE A 219 7.61 -29.34 -2.56
CA ILE A 219 7.18 -28.53 -1.42
C ILE A 219 7.59 -29.28 -0.15
N THR A 220 8.61 -28.78 0.55
CA THR A 220 9.05 -29.31 1.84
C THR A 220 7.86 -29.43 2.80
N GLU A 221 7.80 -30.50 3.59
CA GLU A 221 6.82 -30.66 4.66
C GLU A 221 6.81 -29.45 5.62
N LYS A 222 7.97 -28.81 5.82
CA LYS A 222 8.13 -27.56 6.57
C LYS A 222 7.24 -26.44 6.02
N ALA A 223 7.24 -26.20 4.71
CA ALA A 223 6.40 -25.17 4.08
C ALA A 223 4.90 -25.49 4.19
N ARG A 224 4.53 -26.78 4.20
CA ARG A 224 3.13 -27.22 4.39
C ARG A 224 2.67 -27.16 5.84
N SER A 225 3.60 -27.24 6.79
CA SER A 225 3.29 -27.16 8.22
C SER A 225 2.97 -25.75 8.69
N LEU A 226 3.34 -24.73 7.91
CA LEU A 226 3.03 -23.35 8.27
C LEU A 226 1.55 -23.05 7.99
N GLU A 227 0.88 -22.48 8.98
CA GLU A 227 -0.53 -22.02 8.91
C GLU A 227 -0.70 -20.74 8.08
N CYS A 228 0.35 -20.27 7.41
CA CYS A 228 0.32 -19.07 6.58
C CYS A 228 1.07 -19.22 5.25
N TYR A 229 0.63 -18.49 4.23
CA TYR A 229 1.31 -18.36 2.94
C TYR A 229 1.62 -16.90 2.63
N PHE A 230 2.58 -16.67 1.73
CA PHE A 230 2.93 -15.34 1.26
C PHE A 230 2.21 -15.04 -0.06
N SER A 231 1.31 -14.06 -0.05
CA SER A 231 0.63 -13.53 -1.22
C SER A 231 1.51 -12.47 -1.87
N ALA A 232 2.23 -12.87 -2.91
CA ALA A 232 3.14 -12.02 -3.66
C ALA A 232 2.41 -11.14 -4.68
N THR A 233 2.82 -9.88 -4.73
CA THR A 233 2.39 -8.90 -5.74
C THR A 233 3.44 -8.65 -6.82
N GLU A 234 4.73 -8.83 -6.49
CA GLU A 234 5.83 -8.62 -7.41
C GLU A 234 6.98 -9.58 -7.07
N VAL A 235 7.60 -10.14 -8.11
CA VAL A 235 8.77 -11.02 -7.98
C VAL A 235 9.96 -10.32 -8.64
N LEU A 236 11.00 -10.09 -7.85
CA LEU A 236 12.25 -9.48 -8.28
C LEU A 236 13.33 -10.56 -8.31
N ALA A 237 13.65 -11.05 -9.51
CA ALA A 237 14.77 -11.96 -9.73
C ALA A 237 15.94 -11.19 -10.36
N LYS A 238 17.11 -11.25 -9.73
CA LYS A 238 18.37 -10.76 -10.31
C LYS A 238 19.44 -11.86 -10.20
N HIS A 239 20.37 -11.85 -11.16
CA HIS A 239 21.49 -12.80 -11.19
C HIS A 239 22.65 -12.45 -10.27
N ASP A 240 22.68 -11.23 -9.73
CA ASP A 240 23.80 -10.80 -8.89
C ASP A 240 23.54 -11.18 -7.43
N GLU A 241 24.38 -12.05 -6.87
CA GLU A 241 24.54 -12.24 -5.42
C GLU A 241 24.76 -10.90 -4.69
N LYS A 242 25.28 -9.90 -5.41
CA LYS A 242 25.45 -8.50 -4.98
C LYS A 242 24.13 -7.74 -4.77
N TYR A 243 23.00 -8.24 -5.27
CA TYR A 243 21.69 -7.57 -5.14
C TYR A 243 20.85 -8.09 -3.97
N MET A 244 21.27 -9.15 -3.28
CA MET A 244 20.60 -9.55 -2.05
C MET A 244 20.82 -8.46 -0.99
N PRO A 245 19.74 -7.93 -0.36
CA PRO A 245 19.88 -6.94 0.69
C PRO A 245 20.82 -7.45 1.78
N ALA A 246 21.70 -6.59 2.28
CA ALA A 246 22.70 -6.97 3.27
C ALA A 246 22.08 -7.64 4.52
N GLU A 247 20.89 -7.18 4.92
CA GLU A 247 20.11 -7.77 6.02
C GLU A 247 19.80 -9.25 5.78
N VAL A 248 19.25 -9.57 4.60
CA VAL A 248 18.93 -10.94 4.17
C VAL A 248 20.19 -11.78 4.00
N ALA A 249 21.24 -11.22 3.38
CA ALA A 249 22.52 -11.90 3.19
C ALA A 249 23.16 -12.34 4.50
N THR A 250 23.25 -11.44 5.47
CA THR A 250 23.82 -11.77 6.79
C THR A 250 22.97 -12.80 7.53
N ALA A 251 21.65 -12.79 7.37
CA ALA A 251 20.76 -13.78 7.98
C ALA A 251 20.98 -15.18 7.37
N ILE A 252 21.07 -15.29 6.04
CA ILE A 252 21.35 -16.57 5.38
C ILE A 252 22.74 -17.11 5.74
N GLU A 253 23.77 -16.25 5.81
CA GLU A 253 25.10 -16.67 6.26
C GLU A 253 25.11 -17.19 7.70
N LYS A 254 24.40 -16.51 8.62
CA LYS A 254 24.23 -16.96 10.00
C LYS A 254 23.53 -18.31 10.05
N ASN A 255 22.47 -18.49 9.27
CA ASN A 255 21.73 -19.74 9.17
C ASN A 255 22.60 -20.87 8.65
N LYS A 256 23.40 -20.61 7.60
CA LYS A 256 24.36 -21.58 7.05
C LYS A 256 25.40 -22.02 8.10
N LYS A 257 25.94 -21.08 8.88
CA LYS A 257 26.90 -21.38 9.96
C LYS A 257 26.26 -22.27 11.04
N LYS A 258 25.04 -21.95 11.47
CA LYS A 258 24.29 -22.76 12.45
C LYS A 258 24.09 -24.19 11.96
N LEU A 259 23.69 -24.37 10.70
CA LEU A 259 23.52 -25.71 10.12
C LEU A 259 24.82 -26.51 10.11
N ILE A 260 25.95 -25.88 9.75
CA ILE A 260 27.26 -26.54 9.76
C ILE A 260 27.69 -26.91 11.20
N GLU A 261 27.42 -26.05 12.19
CA GLU A 261 27.69 -26.32 13.61
C GLU A 261 26.82 -27.47 14.15
N GLU A 262 25.54 -27.52 13.76
CA GLU A 262 24.61 -28.61 14.08
C GLU A 262 25.05 -29.94 13.45
N GLU A 263 25.52 -29.93 12.21
CA GLU A 263 26.06 -31.12 11.55
C GLU A 263 27.35 -31.60 12.21
N LYS A 264 28.25 -30.69 12.59
CA LYS A 264 29.50 -31.02 13.27
C LYS A 264 29.25 -31.61 14.66
N SER A 265 28.38 -31.00 15.45
CA SER A 265 28.01 -31.50 16.79
C SER A 265 27.28 -32.84 16.72
N ARG A 266 26.41 -33.05 15.72
CA ARG A 266 25.81 -34.37 15.44
C ARG A 266 26.85 -35.41 15.05
N GLY A 267 27.82 -35.05 14.21
CA GLY A 267 28.90 -35.94 13.81
C GLY A 267 29.81 -36.34 14.98
N GLU A 268 30.17 -35.39 15.85
CA GLU A 268 30.95 -35.64 17.06
C GLU A 268 30.17 -36.48 18.09
N ALA A 269 28.86 -36.24 18.26
CA ALA A 269 28.00 -37.08 19.10
C ALA A 269 27.90 -38.52 18.56
N LEU A 270 27.80 -38.71 17.24
CA LEU A 270 27.74 -40.03 16.62
C LEU A 270 29.08 -40.78 16.71
N TYR A 271 30.20 -40.05 16.63
CA TYR A 271 31.54 -40.60 16.83
C TYR A 271 31.75 -41.06 18.28
N ASN A 272 31.30 -40.27 19.25
CA ASN A 272 31.43 -40.59 20.68
C ASN A 272 30.39 -41.62 21.17
N ALA A 273 29.34 -41.89 20.39
CA ALA A 273 28.32 -42.89 20.71
C ALA A 273 28.63 -44.31 20.18
N LYS A 274 29.76 -44.53 19.48
CA LYS A 274 30.17 -45.89 19.12
C LYS A 274 30.55 -46.66 20.40
N PRO A 275 29.81 -47.73 20.76
CA PRO A 275 30.18 -48.53 21.92
C PRO A 275 31.52 -49.20 21.63
N ALA A 276 32.43 -49.17 22.62
CA ALA A 276 33.64 -49.97 22.61
C ALA A 276 33.22 -51.43 22.40
N THR A 277 33.45 -51.95 21.19
CA THR A 277 33.30 -53.36 20.90
C THR A 277 34.41 -54.06 21.68
N ASN A 278 34.06 -54.58 22.86
CA ASN A 278 34.92 -55.46 23.64
C ASN A 278 35.34 -56.61 22.74
N SER A 279 36.61 -56.60 22.37
CA SER A 279 37.31 -57.68 21.71
C SER A 279 37.60 -58.79 22.73
N ASP A 280 36.56 -59.47 23.21
CA ASP A 280 36.73 -60.73 23.93
C ASP A 280 36.44 -61.88 22.97
N SER A 281 37.39 -62.06 22.05
CA SER A 281 37.59 -63.32 21.34
C SER A 281 38.91 -63.90 21.81
N ALA A 282 38.89 -64.60 22.93
CA ALA A 282 39.94 -65.55 23.25
C ALA A 282 39.43 -66.62 24.22
N THR A 283 39.56 -67.87 23.79
CA THR A 283 39.63 -69.11 24.58
C THR A 283 38.30 -69.81 24.90
N ALA A 284 37.91 -70.77 24.07
CA ALA A 284 38.03 -72.22 24.33
C ALA A 284 37.25 -73.01 23.26
#